data_AF-A0A3N5FPT0-F1
#
_entry.id   AF-A0A3N5FPT0-F1
#
_cell.length_a   1.000
_cell.length_b   1.000
_cell.length_c   1.000
_cell.angle_alpha   90.00
_cell.angle_beta   90.00
_cell.angle_gamma   90.00
#
_symmetry.space_group_name_H-M   'P 1'
#
loop_
_entity.id
_entity.type
_entity.pdbx_description
1 polymer ?
#
loop_
_entity_poly.entity_id
_entity_poly.type
_entity_poly.pdbx_seq_one_letter_code
_entity_poly.pdbx_strand_id
1 'polypeptide(L)'
;MRGISIKVIVLATLAVIGIDIVSGIALATIFGGPALNADMTDEQLKQAAAAMVEQPGYLTAALILGTGSTILGGYLAARLARTVPYFHALAFGVLGVVLGVLTSSELPTWFRVVGLGLTVPAALLGAWFAKRQFGADRN
;
A
#
# COMPACT_ATOMS: atom_id res chain seq x y z
N MET A 1 11.92 21.92 17.91
CA MET A 1 11.79 20.73 17.01
C MET A 1 10.35 20.72 16.50
N ARG A 2 10.09 21.06 15.22
CA ARG A 2 8.72 20.95 14.68
C ARG A 2 8.41 19.46 14.51
N GLY A 3 7.51 18.94 15.33
CA GLY A 3 7.25 17.51 15.49
C GLY A 3 6.55 16.87 14.30
N ILE A 4 6.34 15.56 14.41
CA ILE A 4 5.56 14.77 13.46
C ILE A 4 4.10 15.23 13.50
N SER A 5 3.54 15.56 12.34
CA SER A 5 2.13 15.94 12.17
C SER A 5 1.29 14.69 11.90
N ILE A 6 0.51 14.28 12.90
CA ILE A 6 -0.37 13.11 12.78
C ILE A 6 -1.40 13.29 11.67
N LYS A 7 -1.88 14.52 11.45
CA LYS A 7 -2.83 14.86 10.39
C LYS A 7 -2.30 14.51 9.00
N VAL A 8 -1.01 14.74 8.77
CA VAL A 8 -0.36 14.44 7.49
C VAL A 8 -0.26 12.93 7.27
N ILE A 9 0.10 12.18 8.32
CA ILE A 9 0.17 10.71 8.24
C ILE A 9 -1.21 10.14 7.94
N VAL A 10 -2.23 10.57 8.68
CA VAL A 10 -3.62 10.14 8.45
C VAL A 10 -4.08 10.45 7.03
N LEU A 11 -3.81 11.66 6.51
CA LEU A 11 -4.20 12.03 5.16
C LEU A 11 -3.50 11.17 4.09
N ALA A 12 -2.20 10.89 4.25
CA ALA A 12 -1.46 10.01 3.35
C ALA A 12 -1.99 8.57 3.41
N THR A 13 -2.28 8.06 4.61
CA THR A 13 -2.87 6.73 4.80
C THR A 13 -4.25 6.61 4.17
N LEU A 14 -5.13 7.61 4.36
CA LEU A 14 -6.46 7.60 3.73
C LEU A 14 -6.38 7.63 2.20
N ALA A 15 -5.46 8.42 1.64
CA ALA A 15 -5.23 8.45 0.20
C ALA A 15 -4.80 7.07 -0.34
N VAL A 16 -3.89 6.40 0.36
CA VAL A 16 -3.42 5.05 -0.02
C VAL A 16 -4.50 4.00 0.14
N ILE A 17 -5.30 4.05 1.22
CA ILE A 17 -6.46 3.15 1.38
C ILE A 17 -7.40 3.26 0.18
N GLY A 18 -7.68 4.47 -0.30
CA GLY A 18 -8.49 4.66 -1.51
C GLY A 18 -7.88 3.99 -2.74
N ILE A 19 -6.57 4.14 -2.94
CA ILE A 19 -5.83 3.51 -4.04
C ILE A 19 -5.87 1.98 -3.93
N ASP A 20 -5.68 1.45 -2.72
CA ASP A 20 -5.65 0.02 -2.47
C ASP A 20 -7.04 -0.62 -2.65
N ILE A 21 -8.12 0.08 -2.28
CA ILE A 21 -9.50 -0.37 -2.56
C ILE A 21 -9.74 -0.46 -4.08
N VAL A 22 -9.39 0.60 -4.83
CA VAL A 22 -9.57 0.62 -6.29
C VAL A 22 -8.70 -0.47 -6.94
N SER A 23 -7.46 -0.64 -6.47
CA SER A 23 -6.54 -1.68 -6.94
C SER A 23 -7.08 -3.08 -6.63
N GLY A 24 -7.62 -3.29 -5.43
CA GLY A 24 -8.24 -4.55 -5.03
C GLY A 24 -9.45 -4.91 -5.89
N ILE A 25 -10.32 -3.94 -6.20
CA ILE A 25 -11.44 -4.12 -7.13
C ILE A 25 -10.93 -4.48 -8.52
N ALA A 26 -9.93 -3.77 -9.04
CA ALA A 26 -9.35 -4.05 -10.35
C ALA A 26 -8.70 -5.44 -10.41
N LEU A 27 -8.00 -5.87 -9.35
CA LEU A 27 -7.44 -7.22 -9.29
C LEU A 27 -8.53 -8.28 -9.18
N ALA A 28 -9.60 -8.02 -8.43
CA ALA A 28 -10.75 -8.91 -8.33
C ALA A 28 -11.42 -9.12 -9.69
N THR A 29 -11.62 -8.06 -10.48
CA THR A 29 -12.23 -8.19 -11.80
C THR A 29 -11.34 -8.91 -12.80
N ILE A 30 -10.02 -8.72 -12.74
CA ILE A 30 -9.07 -9.35 -13.66
C ILE A 30 -8.83 -10.84 -13.31
N PHE A 31 -8.66 -11.15 -12.02
CA PHE A 31 -8.20 -12.47 -11.56
C PHE A 31 -9.27 -13.33 -10.90
N GLY A 32 -10.43 -12.76 -10.54
CA GLY A 32 -11.54 -13.49 -9.93
C GLY A 32 -12.36 -14.34 -10.91
N GLY A 33 -12.18 -14.12 -12.21
CA GLY A 33 -12.79 -14.92 -13.28
C GLY A 33 -14.34 -14.87 -13.29
N PRO A 34 -14.99 -15.80 -14.02
CA PRO A 34 -16.46 -15.90 -14.09
C PRO A 34 -17.12 -16.29 -12.76
N ALA A 35 -16.32 -16.64 -11.75
CA ALA A 35 -16.80 -17.12 -10.46
C ALA A 35 -17.37 -16.00 -9.60
N LEU A 36 -16.86 -14.76 -9.70
CA LEU A 36 -17.38 -13.60 -8.96
C LEU A 36 -18.72 -13.13 -9.54
N ASN A 37 -19.82 -13.68 -9.02
CA ASN A 37 -21.19 -13.24 -9.33
C ASN A 37 -21.85 -12.66 -8.08
N ALA A 38 -22.85 -11.78 -8.28
CA ALA A 38 -23.55 -11.12 -7.17
C ALA A 38 -24.36 -12.09 -6.28
N ASP A 39 -24.66 -13.30 -6.78
CA ASP A 39 -25.47 -14.31 -6.10
C ASP A 39 -24.64 -15.36 -5.32
N MET A 40 -23.33 -15.12 -5.14
CA MET A 40 -22.49 -16.04 -4.38
C MET A 40 -22.82 -16.03 -2.88
N THR A 41 -22.77 -17.21 -2.27
CA THR A 41 -22.74 -17.34 -0.82
C THR A 41 -21.39 -16.90 -0.25
N ASP A 42 -21.35 -16.50 1.03
CA ASP A 42 -20.12 -16.09 1.71
C ASP A 42 -19.01 -17.14 1.64
N GLU A 43 -19.36 -18.43 1.69
CA GLU A 43 -18.41 -19.53 1.59
C GLU A 43 -17.78 -19.63 0.19
N GLN A 44 -18.60 -19.47 -0.86
CA GLN A 44 -18.11 -19.48 -2.24
C GLN A 44 -17.22 -18.27 -2.51
N LEU A 45 -17.55 -17.10 -1.95
CA LEU A 45 -16.73 -15.90 -2.08
C LEU A 45 -15.35 -16.10 -1.43
N LYS A 46 -15.30 -16.69 -0.24
CA LYS A 46 -14.04 -17.03 0.44
C LYS A 46 -13.20 -18.01 -0.36
N GLN A 47 -13.82 -19.04 -0.94
CA GLN A 47 -13.11 -20.01 -1.78
C GLN A 47 -12.55 -19.37 -3.06
N ALA A 48 -13.32 -18.48 -3.70
CA ALA A 48 -12.84 -17.74 -4.86
C ALA A 48 -11.66 -16.81 -4.49
N ALA A 49 -11.74 -16.10 -3.38
CA ALA A 49 -10.64 -15.27 -2.88
C ALA A 49 -9.39 -16.11 -2.54
N ALA A 50 -9.55 -17.29 -1.95
CA ALA A 50 -8.47 -18.22 -1.68
C ALA A 50 -7.80 -18.71 -2.99
N ALA A 51 -8.60 -19.05 -4.00
CA ALA A 51 -8.07 -19.45 -5.31
C ALA A 51 -7.32 -18.33 -6.02
N MET A 52 -7.70 -17.05 -5.79
CA MET A 52 -6.99 -15.90 -6.34
C MET A 52 -5.58 -15.75 -5.75
N VAL A 53 -5.42 -15.94 -4.44
CA VAL A 53 -4.11 -15.81 -3.78
C VAL A 53 -3.15 -16.96 -4.12
N GLU A 54 -3.63 -18.03 -4.77
CA GLU A 54 -2.77 -19.08 -5.33
C GLU A 54 -2.22 -18.72 -6.71
N GLN A 55 -2.83 -17.76 -7.41
CA GLN A 55 -2.40 -17.37 -8.75
C GLN A 55 -1.13 -16.49 -8.68
N PRO A 56 0.00 -16.91 -9.28
CA PRO A 56 1.24 -16.13 -9.25
C PRO A 56 1.09 -14.73 -9.88
N GLY A 57 0.23 -14.62 -10.90
CA GLY A 57 -0.08 -13.35 -11.56
C GLY A 57 -0.77 -12.36 -10.63
N TYR A 58 -1.76 -12.81 -9.85
CA TYR A 58 -2.46 -11.99 -8.87
C TYR A 58 -1.48 -11.48 -7.81
N LEU A 59 -0.67 -12.37 -7.22
CA LEU A 59 0.30 -11.98 -6.20
C LEU A 59 1.34 -11.00 -6.74
N THR A 60 1.84 -11.22 -7.96
CA THR A 60 2.81 -10.30 -8.57
C THR A 60 2.20 -8.92 -8.82
N ALA A 61 0.98 -8.86 -9.35
CA ALA A 61 0.28 -7.60 -9.59
C ALA A 61 -0.06 -6.88 -8.28
N ALA A 62 -0.54 -7.61 -7.27
CA ALA A 62 -0.81 -7.09 -5.94
C ALA A 62 0.47 -6.52 -5.28
N LEU A 63 1.61 -7.20 -5.42
CA LEU A 63 2.88 -6.71 -4.90
C LEU A 63 3.31 -5.40 -5.57
N ILE A 64 3.21 -5.32 -6.90
CA ILE A 64 3.56 -4.13 -7.66
C ILE A 64 2.65 -2.96 -7.28
N LEU A 65 1.34 -3.18 -7.26
CA LEU A 65 0.36 -2.15 -6.94
C LEU A 65 0.49 -1.69 -5.48
N GLY A 66 0.62 -2.61 -4.53
CA GLY A 66 0.79 -2.28 -3.11
C GLY A 66 2.13 -1.59 -2.83
N THR A 67 3.21 -1.99 -3.49
CA THR A 67 4.51 -1.30 -3.38
C THR A 67 4.41 0.10 -3.99
N GLY A 68 3.78 0.22 -5.16
CA GLY A 68 3.55 1.50 -5.83
C GLY A 68 2.70 2.46 -4.99
N SER A 69 1.60 1.99 -4.41
CA SER A 69 0.74 2.79 -3.53
C SER A 69 1.50 3.21 -2.27
N THR A 70 2.36 2.35 -1.73
CA THR A 70 3.24 2.68 -0.59
C THR A 70 4.26 3.77 -0.94
N ILE A 71 4.88 3.70 -2.13
CA ILE A 71 5.77 4.77 -2.64
C ILE A 71 4.98 6.09 -2.74
N LEU A 72 3.76 6.06 -3.31
CA LEU A 72 2.92 7.25 -3.41
C LEU A 72 2.52 7.81 -2.04
N GLY A 73 2.17 6.96 -1.08
CA GLY A 73 1.86 7.36 0.29
C GLY A 73 3.05 8.01 1.00
N GLY A 74 4.24 7.42 0.87
CA GLY A 74 5.49 7.98 1.38
C GLY A 74 5.82 9.33 0.75
N TYR A 75 5.60 9.46 -0.57
CA TYR A 75 5.72 10.73 -1.30
C TYR A 75 4.75 11.79 -0.76
N LEU A 76 3.46 11.43 -0.59
CA LEU A 76 2.44 12.34 -0.07
C LEU A 76 2.75 12.79 1.36
N ALA A 77 3.09 11.85 2.24
CA ALA A 77 3.46 12.15 3.63
C ALA A 77 4.64 13.11 3.70
N ALA A 78 5.67 12.88 2.89
CA ALA A 78 6.83 13.76 2.78
C ALA A 78 6.48 15.13 2.18
N ARG A 79 5.66 15.16 1.14
CA ARG A 79 5.27 16.39 0.41
C ARG A 79 4.41 17.31 1.28
N LEU A 80 3.49 16.75 2.05
CA LEU A 80 2.60 17.53 2.91
C LEU A 80 3.32 18.06 4.16
N ALA A 81 4.30 17.33 4.69
CA ALA A 81 5.01 17.71 5.91
C ALA A 81 5.98 18.90 5.75
N ARG A 82 6.67 19.01 4.59
CA ARG A 82 7.66 20.04 4.20
C ARG A 82 8.89 20.24 5.10
N THR A 83 8.79 19.98 6.40
CA THR A 83 9.80 20.33 7.43
C THR A 83 10.64 19.13 7.87
N VAL A 84 10.05 17.93 7.99
CA VAL A 84 10.75 16.66 8.27
C VAL A 84 10.20 15.52 7.39
N PRO A 85 10.43 15.57 6.06
CA PRO A 85 9.76 14.71 5.09
C PRO A 85 10.03 13.21 5.30
N TYR A 86 11.29 12.82 5.53
CA TYR A 86 11.65 11.41 5.74
C TYR A 86 11.06 10.81 7.01
N PHE A 87 10.95 11.58 8.10
CA PHE A 87 10.34 11.08 9.34
C PHE A 87 8.83 10.83 9.18
N HIS A 88 8.12 11.65 8.40
CA HIS A 88 6.70 11.43 8.13
C HIS A 88 6.49 10.21 7.24
N ALA A 89 7.32 10.03 6.22
CA ALA A 89 7.28 8.85 5.37
C ALA A 89 7.66 7.56 6.12
N LEU A 90 8.64 7.64 7.04
CA LEU A 90 8.98 6.53 7.93
C LEU A 90 7.80 6.17 8.84
N ALA A 91 7.18 7.15 9.48
CA ALA A 91 6.02 6.92 10.34
C ALA A 91 4.83 6.32 9.56
N PHE A 92 4.60 6.79 8.34
CA PHE A 92 3.64 6.20 7.41
C PHE A 92 4.01 4.74 7.06
N GLY A 93 5.25 4.46 6.71
CA GLY A 93 5.72 3.10 6.39
C GLY A 93 5.61 2.14 7.58
N VAL A 94 5.96 2.59 8.79
CA VAL A 94 5.79 1.80 10.02
C VAL A 94 4.31 1.51 10.29
N LEU A 95 3.43 2.50 10.12
CA LEU A 95 2.00 2.28 10.22
C LEU A 95 1.51 1.26 9.17
N GLY A 96 2.02 1.35 7.94
CA GLY A 96 1.75 0.37 6.88
C GLY A 96 2.19 -1.05 7.24
N VAL A 97 3.37 -1.22 7.84
CA VAL A 97 3.84 -2.53 8.34
C VAL A 97 2.90 -3.07 9.42
N VAL A 98 2.49 -2.23 10.38
CA VAL A 98 1.54 -2.65 11.43
C VAL A 98 0.22 -3.11 10.83
N LEU A 99 -0.35 -2.32 9.90
CA LEU A 99 -1.58 -2.70 9.22
C LEU A 99 -1.41 -3.98 8.40
N GLY A 100 -0.31 -4.13 7.66
CA GLY A 100 -0.02 -5.33 6.88
C GLY A 100 0.12 -6.57 7.74
N VAL A 101 0.70 -6.48 8.94
CA VAL A 101 0.76 -7.62 9.88
C VAL A 101 -0.64 -8.02 10.34
N LEU A 102 -1.53 -7.06 10.57
CA LEU A 102 -2.91 -7.32 11.03
C LEU A 102 -3.81 -7.91 9.95
N THR A 103 -3.55 -7.65 8.67
CA THR A 103 -4.44 -8.03 7.56
C THR A 103 -3.92 -9.16 6.67
N SER A 104 -2.63 -9.52 6.76
CA SER A 104 -2.00 -10.48 5.83
C SER A 104 -2.00 -11.95 6.28
N SER A 105 -2.80 -12.32 7.29
CA SER A 105 -2.75 -13.66 7.90
C SER A 105 -3.02 -14.81 6.92
N GLU A 106 -3.82 -14.57 5.89
CA GLU A 106 -4.23 -15.58 4.90
C GLU A 106 -3.32 -15.63 3.66
N LEU A 107 -2.31 -14.76 3.58
CA LEU A 107 -1.41 -14.68 2.42
C LEU A 107 -0.21 -15.65 2.54
N PRO A 108 0.35 -16.12 1.40
CA PRO A 108 1.56 -16.94 1.40
C PRO A 108 2.71 -16.27 2.15
N THR A 109 3.44 -17.05 2.96
CA THR A 109 4.52 -16.55 3.82
C THR A 109 5.58 -15.74 3.06
N TRP A 110 5.98 -16.18 1.87
CA TRP A 110 6.96 -15.48 1.05
C TRP A 110 6.47 -14.07 0.67
N PHE A 111 5.19 -13.95 0.31
CA PHE A 111 4.57 -12.69 -0.08
C PHE A 111 4.51 -11.74 1.11
N ARG A 112 4.17 -12.25 2.29
CA ARG A 112 4.17 -11.48 3.54
C ARG A 112 5.55 -10.94 3.87
N VAL A 113 6.58 -11.78 3.83
CA VAL A 113 7.95 -11.38 4.15
C VAL A 113 8.46 -10.32 3.17
N VAL A 114 8.26 -10.54 1.86
CA VAL A 114 8.70 -9.59 0.83
C VAL A 114 7.91 -8.28 0.93
N GLY A 115 6.58 -8.34 1.03
CA GLY A 115 5.71 -7.16 1.12
C GLY A 115 6.01 -6.31 2.34
N LEU A 116 6.11 -6.93 3.53
CA LEU A 116 6.46 -6.23 4.76
C LEU A 116 7.88 -5.65 4.70
N GLY A 117 8.84 -6.43 4.19
CA GLY A 117 10.23 -6.00 4.02
C GLY A 117 10.37 -4.81 3.06
N LEU A 118 9.55 -4.75 2.02
CA LEU A 118 9.55 -3.65 1.04
C LEU A 118 8.80 -2.41 1.50
N THR A 119 7.88 -2.52 2.47
CA THR A 119 6.99 -1.42 2.86
C THR A 119 7.78 -0.18 3.32
N VAL A 120 8.76 -0.33 4.21
CA VAL A 120 9.56 0.80 4.71
C VAL A 120 10.48 1.37 3.62
N PRO A 121 11.29 0.57 2.90
CA PRO A 121 12.07 1.05 1.77
C PRO A 121 11.24 1.79 0.71
N ALA A 122 10.06 1.27 0.37
CA ALA A 122 9.12 1.88 -0.58
C ALA A 122 8.63 3.24 -0.10
N ALA A 123 8.21 3.36 1.17
CA ALA A 123 7.77 4.62 1.74
C ALA A 123 8.90 5.68 1.74
N LEU A 124 10.12 5.27 2.09
CA LEU A 124 11.29 6.15 2.06
C LEU A 124 11.69 6.56 0.63
N LEU A 125 11.55 5.66 -0.35
CA LEU A 125 11.76 5.96 -1.75
C LEU A 125 10.77 7.03 -2.25
N GLY A 126 9.51 6.95 -1.83
CA GLY A 126 8.52 8.00 -2.06
C GLY A 126 8.95 9.36 -1.51
N ALA A 127 9.45 9.37 -0.28
CA ALA A 127 9.96 10.59 0.36
C ALA A 127 11.16 11.20 -0.38
N TRP A 128 12.02 10.35 -0.92
CA TRP A 128 13.17 10.78 -1.72
C TRP A 128 12.74 11.50 -3.01
N PHE A 129 11.74 10.98 -3.71
CA PHE A 129 11.14 11.67 -4.87
C PHE A 129 10.54 13.02 -4.49
N ALA A 130 9.78 13.08 -3.38
CA ALA A 130 9.20 14.32 -2.89
C ALA A 130 10.27 15.36 -2.57
N LYS A 131 11.37 14.96 -1.92
CA LYS A 131 12.49 15.84 -1.60
C LYS A 131 13.18 16.39 -2.85
N ARG A 132 13.37 15.58 -3.89
CA ARG A 132 13.97 16.04 -5.15
C ARG A 132 13.14 17.13 -5.81
N GLN A 133 11.81 17.01 -5.80
CA GLN A 133 10.93 18.03 -6.35
C GLN A 133 11.01 19.35 -5.57
N PHE A 134 11.11 19.31 -4.23
CA PHE A 134 11.32 20.53 -3.44
C PHE A 134 12.66 21.24 -3.68
N GLY A 135 13.67 20.50 -4.13
CA GLY A 135 14.93 21.09 -4.58
C GLY A 135 14.81 21.79 -5.93
N ALA A 136 13.90 21.31 -6.81
CA ALA A 136 13.62 21.93 -8.11
C ALA A 136 12.71 23.16 -7.99
N ASP A 137 11.71 23.15 -7.10
CA ASP A 137 10.78 24.28 -6.87
C ASP A 137 11.44 25.52 -6.19
N ARG A 138 12.74 25.44 -5.85
CA ARG A 138 13.49 26.50 -5.14
C ARG A 138 14.62 27.14 -5.95
N ASN A 139 14.83 26.72 -7.20
CA ASN A 139 15.75 27.31 -8.16
C ASN A 139 14.97 28.04 -9.25
#